data_AF-A0A1W5T3S0-F1
#
_entry.id   AF-A0A1W5T3S0-F1
#
_cell.length_a   1.000
_cell.length_b   1.000
_cell.length_c   1.000
_cell.angle_alpha   90.00
_cell.angle_beta   90.00
_cell.angle_gamma   90.00
#
_symmetry.space_group_name_H-M   'P 1'
#
loop_
_entity.id
_entity.type
_entity.pdbx_description
1 polymer ?
#
loop_
_entity_poly.entity_id
_entity_poly.type
_entity_poly.pdbx_seq_one_letter_code
_entity_poly.pdbx_strand_id
1 'polypeptide(L)'
;PLYAQTADVQQKLAELERQSGGRLGVALINTADNSQILYRADERFAMCSTSKVMAAAAVLKKSESEPNLLNQRVEIKKSDLVNYNPIAEKHVNGTMSLAELSAAALQYSDNVAMNKLIAHVGGPASVTAFARQLGDETFRLDRTEPTLNTAIPGDPRDTTSPRAMAQTLRNLTLGKALGDSQRAQLVTWMKGNTTGAASIQAGLPASWVVG
;
A
#
# COMPACT_ATOMS: atom_id res chain seq x y z
N PRO A 1 10.37 -32.90 5.53
CA PRO A 1 9.08 -32.77 4.81
C PRO A 1 8.58 -31.33 4.93
N LEU A 2 7.89 -30.77 3.92
CA LEU A 2 7.41 -29.37 3.90
C LEU A 2 6.63 -29.00 5.19
N TYR A 3 5.83 -29.94 5.71
CA TYR A 3 5.08 -29.78 6.96
C TYR A 3 5.94 -29.45 8.20
N ALA A 4 7.14 -30.04 8.31
CA ALA A 4 8.06 -29.76 9.42
C ALA A 4 8.70 -28.36 9.31
N GLN A 5 8.89 -27.85 8.08
CA GLN A 5 9.39 -26.48 7.84
C GLN A 5 8.30 -25.43 8.11
N THR A 6 7.05 -25.68 7.73
CA THR A 6 5.94 -24.76 8.02
C THR A 6 5.67 -24.63 9.51
N ALA A 7 5.74 -25.74 10.27
CA ALA A 7 5.57 -25.71 11.72
C ALA A 7 6.67 -24.90 12.43
N ASP A 8 7.92 -24.99 11.96
CA ASP A 8 9.05 -24.19 12.46
C ASP A 8 8.84 -22.68 12.20
N VAL A 9 8.34 -22.30 11.01
CA VAL A 9 8.07 -20.89 10.71
C VAL A 9 6.94 -20.33 11.58
N GLN A 10 5.87 -21.09 11.81
CA GLN A 10 4.76 -20.66 12.69
C GLN A 10 5.23 -20.40 14.12
N GLN A 11 6.10 -21.26 14.66
CA GLN A 11 6.68 -21.07 15.99
C GLN A 11 7.56 -19.82 16.06
N LYS A 12 8.38 -19.57 15.04
CA LYS A 12 9.20 -18.34 14.95
C LYS A 12 8.36 -17.08 14.87
N LEU A 13 7.24 -17.11 14.15
CA LEU A 13 6.30 -15.98 14.07
C LEU A 13 5.62 -15.73 15.43
N ALA A 14 5.22 -16.78 16.14
CA ALA A 14 4.64 -16.66 17.48
C ALA A 14 5.64 -16.10 18.49
N GLU A 15 6.90 -16.52 18.42
CA GLU A 15 7.97 -15.97 19.26
C GLU A 15 8.25 -14.50 18.94
N LEU A 16 8.27 -14.13 17.66
CA LEU A 16 8.44 -12.74 17.25
C LEU A 16 7.28 -11.85 17.73
N GLU A 17 6.03 -12.33 17.62
CA GLU A 17 4.87 -11.65 18.17
C GLU A 17 5.06 -11.39 19.67
N ARG A 18 5.43 -12.42 20.44
CA ARG A 18 5.66 -12.33 21.88
C ARG A 18 6.74 -11.30 22.23
N GLN A 19 7.84 -11.27 21.49
CA GLN A 19 8.95 -10.33 21.69
C GLN A 19 8.56 -8.88 21.34
N SER A 20 7.66 -8.69 20.37
CA SER A 20 7.22 -7.35 19.95
C SER A 20 6.37 -6.62 20.99
N GLY A 21 5.73 -7.34 21.92
CA GLY A 21 4.76 -6.78 22.88
C GLY A 21 3.43 -6.34 22.24
N GLY A 22 3.21 -6.64 20.96
CA GLY A 22 2.00 -6.29 20.21
C GLY A 22 1.34 -7.49 19.53
N ARG A 23 0.75 -7.24 18.35
CA ARG A 23 0.17 -8.28 17.49
C ARG A 23 0.91 -8.31 16.17
N LEU A 24 1.14 -9.51 15.63
CA LEU A 24 1.81 -9.74 14.35
C LEU A 24 0.86 -10.41 13.37
N GLY A 25 0.64 -9.79 12.22
CA GLY A 25 -0.11 -10.39 11.11
C GLY A 25 0.80 -10.62 9.91
N VAL A 26 0.83 -11.85 9.37
CA VAL A 26 1.66 -12.23 8.22
C VAL A 26 0.85 -13.02 7.21
N ALA A 27 1.01 -12.66 5.95
CA ALA A 27 0.64 -13.48 4.81
C ALA A 27 1.77 -13.44 3.78
N LEU A 28 2.32 -14.61 3.47
CA LEU A 28 3.33 -14.80 2.43
C LEU A 28 2.77 -15.76 1.39
N ILE A 29 2.89 -15.38 0.12
CA ILE A 29 2.42 -16.16 -1.02
C ILE A 29 3.61 -16.42 -1.93
N ASN A 30 3.99 -17.68 -2.10
CA ASN A 30 4.94 -18.06 -3.15
C ASN A 30 4.18 -18.11 -4.48
N THR A 31 4.52 -17.22 -5.41
CA THR A 31 3.79 -17.08 -6.68
C THR A 31 4.15 -18.16 -7.71
N ALA A 32 5.21 -18.95 -7.48
CA ALA A 32 5.60 -20.04 -8.37
C ALA A 32 4.67 -21.26 -8.25
N ASP A 33 4.23 -21.57 -7.02
CA ASP A 33 3.45 -22.77 -6.70
C ASP A 33 2.16 -22.50 -5.90
N ASN A 34 1.89 -21.24 -5.55
CA ASN A 34 0.78 -20.78 -4.72
C ASN A 34 0.81 -21.25 -3.25
N SER A 35 1.92 -21.83 -2.77
CA SER A 35 2.06 -22.15 -1.36
C SER A 35 2.01 -20.87 -0.50
N GLN A 36 1.44 -21.00 0.70
CA GLN A 36 1.23 -19.86 1.61
C GLN A 36 1.73 -20.14 3.01
N ILE A 37 2.25 -19.08 3.66
CA ILE A 37 2.51 -19.03 5.09
C ILE A 37 1.64 -17.91 5.67
N LEU A 38 0.82 -18.24 6.66
CA LEU A 38 -0.26 -17.39 7.15
C LEU A 38 -0.23 -17.38 8.68
N TYR A 39 -0.24 -16.21 9.29
CA TYR A 39 -0.25 -16.03 10.74
C TYR A 39 -1.14 -14.83 11.08
N ARG A 40 -2.22 -15.06 11.85
CA ARG A 40 -3.29 -14.07 12.09
C ARG A 40 -3.79 -13.41 10.80
N ALA A 41 -3.79 -14.16 9.70
CA ALA A 41 -3.87 -13.60 8.36
C ALA A 41 -5.24 -13.01 8.02
N ASP A 42 -6.27 -13.35 8.80
CA ASP A 42 -7.65 -12.90 8.63
C ASP A 42 -8.07 -11.86 9.69
N GLU A 43 -7.17 -11.54 10.65
CA GLU A 43 -7.41 -10.50 11.63
C GLU A 43 -7.18 -9.10 11.03
N ARG A 44 -7.90 -8.10 11.54
CA ARG A 44 -7.74 -6.71 11.08
C ARG A 44 -6.56 -6.02 11.76
N PHE A 45 -5.83 -5.26 10.95
CA PHE A 45 -4.73 -4.36 11.35
C PHE A 45 -4.92 -3.00 10.68
N ALA A 46 -4.52 -1.93 11.38
CA ALA A 46 -4.48 -0.59 10.81
C ALA A 46 -3.47 -0.54 9.66
N MET A 47 -3.88 0.00 8.51
CA MET A 47 -3.02 0.03 7.31
C MET A 47 -1.94 1.11 7.41
N CYS A 48 -2.27 2.23 8.04
CA CYS A 48 -1.45 3.44 7.99
C CYS A 48 -1.07 3.74 6.52
N SER A 49 0.20 4.03 6.27
CA SER A 49 0.69 4.35 4.93
C SER A 49 0.70 3.19 3.92
N THR A 50 0.47 1.93 4.32
CA THR A 50 0.37 0.83 3.34
C THR A 50 -0.85 1.00 2.42
N SER A 51 -1.87 1.75 2.85
CA SER A 51 -3.04 2.10 2.04
C SER A 51 -2.71 2.93 0.80
N LYS A 52 -1.55 3.61 0.76
CA LYS A 52 -1.11 4.46 -0.36
C LYS A 52 -1.01 3.67 -1.68
N VAL A 53 -0.72 2.37 -1.61
CA VAL A 53 -0.70 1.48 -2.80
C VAL A 53 -2.06 1.42 -3.48
N MET A 54 -3.15 1.38 -2.71
CA MET A 54 -4.51 1.30 -3.25
C MET A 54 -4.92 2.63 -3.91
N ALA A 55 -4.56 3.77 -3.31
CA ALA A 55 -4.86 5.08 -3.89
C ALA A 55 -4.11 5.31 -5.21
N ALA A 56 -2.81 5.00 -5.25
CA ALA A 56 -2.01 5.08 -6.48
C ALA A 56 -2.52 4.11 -7.56
N ALA A 57 -2.90 2.88 -7.17
CA ALA A 57 -3.49 1.90 -8.08
C ALA A 57 -4.85 2.35 -8.63
N ALA A 58 -5.69 3.02 -7.83
CA ALA A 58 -6.96 3.57 -8.31
C ALA A 58 -6.76 4.67 -9.36
N VAL A 59 -5.76 5.54 -9.17
CA VAL A 59 -5.37 6.55 -10.18
C VAL A 59 -4.86 5.89 -11.46
N LEU A 60 -4.00 4.87 -11.32
CA LEU A 60 -3.55 4.09 -12.47
C LEU A 60 -4.71 3.41 -13.20
N LYS A 61 -5.67 2.82 -12.46
CA LYS A 61 -6.83 2.18 -13.08
C LYS A 61 -7.63 3.17 -13.93
N LYS A 62 -7.87 4.37 -13.42
CA LYS A 62 -8.55 5.44 -14.16
C LYS A 62 -7.77 5.88 -15.41
N SER A 63 -6.44 5.85 -15.35
CA SER A 63 -5.58 6.19 -16.51
C SER A 63 -5.69 5.21 -17.68
N GLU A 64 -6.24 4.01 -17.48
CA GLU A 64 -6.46 3.04 -18.57
C GLU A 64 -7.45 3.59 -19.62
N SER A 65 -8.45 4.36 -19.20
CA SER A 65 -9.42 5.02 -20.08
C SER A 65 -9.13 6.50 -20.33
N GLU A 66 -8.15 7.08 -19.63
CA GLU A 66 -7.80 8.50 -19.69
C GLU A 66 -6.29 8.67 -19.93
N PRO A 67 -5.82 8.63 -21.19
CA PRO A 67 -4.38 8.56 -21.51
C PRO A 67 -3.52 9.70 -20.95
N ASN A 68 -4.11 10.88 -20.74
CA ASN A 68 -3.40 12.05 -20.22
C ASN A 68 -3.53 12.25 -18.71
N LEU A 69 -4.25 11.36 -18.00
CA LEU A 69 -4.56 11.50 -16.58
C LEU A 69 -3.28 11.71 -15.75
N LEU A 70 -2.27 10.87 -15.95
CA LEU A 70 -1.03 10.91 -15.16
C LEU A 70 -0.25 12.23 -15.31
N ASN A 71 -0.42 12.95 -16.44
CA ASN A 71 0.20 14.25 -16.70
C ASN A 71 -0.60 15.42 -16.13
N GLN A 72 -1.83 15.20 -15.66
CA GLN A 72 -2.66 16.24 -15.09
C GLN A 72 -1.96 16.88 -13.89
N ARG A 73 -1.82 18.21 -13.93
CA ARG A 73 -1.20 19.01 -12.87
C ARG A 73 -2.20 19.31 -11.77
N VAL A 74 -1.78 19.10 -10.53
CA VAL A 74 -2.52 19.38 -9.31
C VAL A 74 -1.77 20.43 -8.51
N GLU A 75 -2.47 21.49 -8.13
CA GLU A 75 -1.92 22.58 -7.32
C GLU A 75 -1.56 22.08 -5.91
N ILE A 76 -0.39 22.50 -5.42
CA ILE A 76 0.08 22.25 -4.06
C ILE A 76 0.07 23.58 -3.29
N LYS A 77 -0.86 23.71 -2.35
CA LYS A 77 -1.05 24.88 -1.50
C LYS A 77 -0.36 24.68 -0.17
N LYS A 78 0.04 25.78 0.47
CA LYS A 78 0.54 25.75 1.84
C LYS A 78 -0.47 25.13 2.82
N SER A 79 -1.77 25.30 2.57
CA SER A 79 -2.86 24.71 3.37
C SER A 79 -3.04 23.20 3.17
N ASP A 80 -2.40 22.60 2.16
CA ASP A 80 -2.46 21.15 1.96
C ASP A 80 -1.48 20.40 2.87
N LEU A 81 -0.43 21.09 3.35
CA LEU A 81 0.61 20.46 4.15
C LEU A 81 0.04 19.87 5.44
N VAL A 82 0.36 18.60 5.67
CA VAL A 82 0.04 17.89 6.91
C VAL A 82 1.33 17.50 7.65
N ASN A 83 1.33 16.46 8.48
CA ASN A 83 2.44 16.10 9.36
C ASN A 83 3.72 15.59 8.67
N TYR A 84 3.67 15.12 7.40
CA TYR A 84 4.84 14.53 6.73
C TYR A 84 4.73 14.58 5.19
N ASN A 85 5.48 15.48 4.53
CA ASN A 85 5.34 15.77 3.09
C ASN A 85 6.69 16.05 2.38
N PRO A 86 7.67 15.12 2.46
CA PRO A 86 9.06 15.37 2.07
C PRO A 86 9.27 15.72 0.59
N ILE A 87 8.27 15.47 -0.27
CA ILE A 87 8.32 15.85 -1.68
C ILE A 87 7.40 17.04 -1.91
N ALA A 88 6.13 16.94 -1.55
CA ALA A 88 5.14 17.96 -1.90
C ALA A 88 5.44 19.34 -1.29
N GLU A 89 6.07 19.41 -0.12
CA GLU A 89 6.45 20.69 0.51
C GLU A 89 7.39 21.53 -0.37
N LYS A 90 8.18 20.90 -1.24
CA LYS A 90 9.09 21.57 -2.18
C LYS A 90 8.38 22.20 -3.38
N HIS A 91 7.10 21.88 -3.56
CA HIS A 91 6.27 22.32 -4.68
C HIS A 91 5.13 23.27 -4.27
N VAL A 92 5.15 23.79 -3.03
CA VAL A 92 4.14 24.75 -2.55
C VAL A 92 4.09 25.99 -3.45
N ASN A 93 2.86 26.44 -3.75
CA ASN A 93 2.52 27.47 -4.73
C ASN A 93 2.86 27.09 -6.19
N GLY A 94 3.16 25.82 -6.43
CA GLY A 94 3.35 25.24 -7.75
C GLY A 94 2.38 24.09 -7.99
N THR A 95 2.79 23.16 -8.85
CA THR A 95 2.00 21.97 -9.17
C THR A 95 2.87 20.72 -9.17
N MET A 96 2.22 19.59 -8.97
CA MET A 96 2.77 18.25 -9.25
C MET A 96 1.81 17.49 -10.17
N SER A 97 2.32 16.63 -11.04
CA SER A 97 1.49 15.72 -11.82
C SER A 97 0.94 14.58 -10.95
N LEU A 98 -0.13 13.90 -11.39
CA LEU A 98 -0.62 12.70 -10.70
C LEU A 98 0.41 11.57 -10.68
N ALA A 99 1.28 11.47 -11.69
CA ALA A 99 2.43 10.56 -11.66
C ALA A 99 3.44 10.93 -10.58
N GLU A 100 3.81 12.22 -10.47
CA GLU A 100 4.73 12.72 -9.44
C GLU A 100 4.15 12.51 -8.03
N LEU A 101 2.86 12.75 -7.84
CA LEU A 101 2.18 12.50 -6.56
C LEU A 101 2.10 11.00 -6.24
N SER A 102 1.82 10.15 -7.22
CA SER A 102 1.82 8.68 -7.03
C SER A 102 3.21 8.17 -6.62
N ALA A 103 4.26 8.65 -7.30
CA ALA A 103 5.63 8.33 -6.92
C ALA A 103 5.98 8.86 -5.52
N ALA A 104 5.63 10.10 -5.19
CA ALA A 104 5.88 10.69 -3.88
C ALA A 104 5.20 9.91 -2.73
N ALA A 105 3.94 9.51 -2.93
CA ALA A 105 3.20 8.71 -1.96
C ALA A 105 3.85 7.33 -1.76
N LEU A 106 4.22 6.63 -2.84
CA LEU A 106 4.76 5.26 -2.73
C LEU A 106 6.23 5.21 -2.31
N GLN A 107 7.04 6.18 -2.75
CA GLN A 107 8.48 6.12 -2.55
C GLN A 107 8.96 6.83 -1.29
N TYR A 108 8.20 7.84 -0.85
CA TYR A 108 8.58 8.68 0.27
C TYR A 108 7.49 8.76 1.34
N SER A 109 6.38 8.02 1.18
CA SER A 109 5.23 8.06 2.07
C SER A 109 4.64 9.47 2.27
N ASP A 110 4.71 10.32 1.24
CA ASP A 110 4.24 11.70 1.30
C ASP A 110 2.72 11.80 1.53
N ASN A 111 2.31 12.51 2.59
CA ASN A 111 0.92 12.55 3.03
C ASN A 111 0.05 13.56 2.24
N VAL A 112 0.62 14.69 1.81
CA VAL A 112 -0.06 15.58 0.84
C VAL A 112 -0.32 14.81 -0.44
N ALA A 113 0.67 14.06 -0.93
CA ALA A 113 0.52 13.28 -2.13
C ALA A 113 -0.62 12.26 -2.02
N MET A 114 -0.67 11.49 -0.93
CA MET A 114 -1.80 10.60 -0.64
C MET A 114 -3.14 11.33 -0.64
N ASN A 115 -3.24 12.46 0.07
CA ASN A 115 -4.49 13.23 0.14
C ASN A 115 -4.94 13.77 -1.22
N LYS A 116 -4.01 14.22 -2.08
CA LYS A 116 -4.31 14.65 -3.45
C LYS A 116 -4.80 13.49 -4.32
N LEU A 117 -4.19 12.32 -4.21
CA LEU A 117 -4.62 11.12 -4.96
C LEU A 117 -6.01 10.68 -4.51
N ILE A 118 -6.27 10.61 -3.20
CA ILE A 118 -7.60 10.29 -2.64
C ILE A 118 -8.64 11.28 -3.16
N ALA A 119 -8.37 12.59 -3.10
CA ALA A 119 -9.29 13.61 -3.58
C ALA A 119 -9.56 13.45 -5.09
N HIS A 120 -8.53 13.17 -5.89
CA HIS A 120 -8.66 12.99 -7.33
C HIS A 120 -9.57 11.79 -7.71
N VAL A 121 -9.52 10.69 -6.95
CA VAL A 121 -10.39 9.52 -7.20
C VAL A 121 -11.77 9.63 -6.57
N GLY A 122 -12.08 10.74 -5.88
CA GLY A 122 -13.41 11.01 -5.30
C GLY A 122 -13.55 10.69 -3.81
N GLY A 123 -12.44 10.56 -3.08
CA GLY A 123 -12.43 10.39 -1.63
C GLY A 123 -12.18 8.96 -1.14
N PRO A 124 -12.08 8.74 0.19
CA PRO A 124 -11.76 7.42 0.78
C PRO A 124 -12.74 6.32 0.35
N ALA A 125 -14.02 6.64 0.23
CA ALA A 125 -15.05 5.70 -0.21
C ALA A 125 -14.78 5.16 -1.63
N SER A 126 -14.26 5.99 -2.54
CA SER A 126 -13.89 5.55 -3.90
C SER A 126 -12.69 4.61 -3.89
N VAL A 127 -11.71 4.82 -3.00
CA VAL A 127 -10.58 3.90 -2.83
C VAL A 127 -11.07 2.54 -2.31
N THR A 128 -12.01 2.55 -1.36
CA THR A 128 -12.66 1.32 -0.88
C THR A 128 -13.49 0.64 -1.97
N ALA A 129 -14.25 1.40 -2.76
CA ALA A 129 -15.03 0.87 -3.88
C ALA A 129 -14.12 0.25 -4.96
N PHE A 130 -12.96 0.85 -5.23
CA PHE A 130 -11.95 0.26 -6.10
C PHE A 130 -11.46 -1.09 -5.56
N ALA A 131 -11.16 -1.19 -4.26
CA ALA A 131 -10.80 -2.48 -3.66
C ALA A 131 -11.89 -3.55 -3.87
N ARG A 132 -13.17 -3.18 -3.73
CA ARG A 132 -14.30 -4.09 -4.01
C ARG A 132 -14.36 -4.54 -5.46
N GLN A 133 -14.06 -3.67 -6.42
CA GLN A 133 -13.97 -4.05 -7.84
C GLN A 133 -12.86 -5.09 -8.10
N LEU A 134 -11.83 -5.13 -7.26
CA LEU A 134 -10.76 -6.13 -7.33
C LEU A 134 -11.12 -7.45 -6.60
N GLY A 135 -12.30 -7.53 -5.99
CA GLY A 135 -12.75 -8.65 -5.15
C GLY A 135 -12.23 -8.60 -3.71
N ASP A 136 -11.63 -7.50 -3.25
CA ASP A 136 -11.21 -7.32 -1.86
C ASP A 136 -12.38 -6.80 -1.02
N GLU A 137 -13.01 -7.70 -0.27
CA GLU A 137 -14.11 -7.39 0.66
C GLU A 137 -13.64 -6.90 2.04
N THR A 138 -12.33 -6.92 2.31
CA THR A 138 -11.78 -6.66 3.65
C THR A 138 -11.22 -5.26 3.79
N PHE A 139 -10.48 -4.79 2.78
CA PHE A 139 -9.90 -3.45 2.76
C PHE A 139 -11.00 -2.39 2.97
N ARG A 140 -10.72 -1.40 3.82
CA ARG A 140 -11.54 -0.19 3.92
C ARG A 140 -10.67 1.00 4.28
N LEU A 141 -10.84 2.09 3.53
CA LEU A 141 -10.26 3.39 3.80
C LEU A 141 -11.41 4.36 4.09
N ASP A 142 -11.38 4.98 5.26
CA ASP A 142 -12.46 5.78 5.81
C ASP A 142 -12.03 7.24 5.98
N ARG A 143 -10.74 7.50 6.14
CA ARG A 143 -10.17 8.82 6.43
C ARG A 143 -8.99 9.16 5.52
N THR A 144 -8.56 10.42 5.59
CA THR A 144 -7.37 10.95 4.93
C THR A 144 -6.21 11.10 5.93
N GLU A 145 -5.01 11.34 5.43
CA GLU A 145 -3.85 11.68 6.26
C GLU A 145 -4.09 13.02 6.97
N PRO A 146 -3.70 13.17 8.25
CA PRO A 146 -3.02 12.17 9.09
C PRO A 146 -3.97 11.25 9.87
N THR A 147 -5.28 11.54 9.85
CA THR A 147 -6.26 10.94 10.78
C THR A 147 -6.50 9.46 10.58
N LEU A 148 -6.16 8.89 9.42
CA LEU A 148 -6.22 7.44 9.19
C LEU A 148 -5.26 6.62 10.08
N ASN A 149 -4.29 7.27 10.74
CA ASN A 149 -3.25 6.60 11.54
C ASN A 149 -3.59 6.45 13.02
N THR A 150 -4.83 6.69 13.47
CA THR A 150 -5.14 6.61 14.92
C THR A 150 -4.94 5.21 15.50
N ALA A 151 -5.07 4.15 14.67
CA ALA A 151 -4.80 2.75 15.03
C ALA A 151 -5.41 2.29 16.37
N ILE A 152 -6.61 2.78 16.69
CA ILE A 152 -7.28 2.50 17.96
C ILE A 152 -7.69 1.01 17.98
N PRO A 153 -7.35 0.24 19.03
CA PRO A 153 -7.76 -1.15 19.13
C PRO A 153 -9.28 -1.33 19.00
N GLY A 154 -9.71 -2.21 18.09
CA GLY A 154 -11.13 -2.48 17.83
C GLY A 154 -11.82 -1.50 16.87
N ASP A 155 -11.17 -0.40 16.48
CA ASP A 155 -11.69 0.50 15.44
C ASP A 155 -11.57 -0.18 14.06
N PRO A 156 -12.68 -0.42 13.35
CA PRO A 156 -12.62 -1.07 12.05
C PRO A 156 -12.10 -0.15 10.93
N ARG A 157 -12.07 1.17 11.15
CA ARG A 157 -11.72 2.15 10.10
C ARG A 157 -10.26 2.06 9.68
N ASP A 158 -10.01 2.25 8.39
CA ASP A 158 -8.64 2.28 7.81
C ASP A 158 -7.85 0.98 8.06
N THR A 159 -8.56 -0.16 8.04
CA THR A 159 -7.99 -1.49 8.28
C THR A 159 -8.10 -2.42 7.07
N THR A 160 -7.23 -3.41 7.05
CA THR A 160 -7.30 -4.59 6.19
C THR A 160 -6.85 -5.82 6.97
N SER A 161 -6.83 -7.00 6.34
CA SER A 161 -6.15 -8.19 6.87
C SER A 161 -4.88 -8.50 6.07
N PRO A 162 -3.87 -9.18 6.66
CA PRO A 162 -2.67 -9.59 5.94
C PRO A 162 -2.98 -10.38 4.66
N ARG A 163 -3.92 -11.34 4.73
CA ARG A 163 -4.33 -12.15 3.58
C ARG A 163 -4.93 -11.29 2.47
N ALA A 164 -5.87 -10.41 2.82
CA ALA A 164 -6.55 -9.56 1.84
C ALA A 164 -5.55 -8.64 1.13
N MET A 165 -4.69 -7.95 1.90
CA MET A 165 -3.68 -7.06 1.31
C MET A 165 -2.67 -7.81 0.44
N ALA A 166 -2.21 -9.00 0.86
CA ALA A 166 -1.28 -9.81 0.05
C ALA A 166 -1.90 -10.25 -1.29
N GLN A 167 -3.18 -10.67 -1.27
CA GLN A 167 -3.89 -11.07 -2.48
C GLN A 167 -4.15 -9.88 -3.41
N THR A 168 -4.57 -8.75 -2.86
CA THR A 168 -4.75 -7.50 -3.59
C THR A 168 -3.46 -7.04 -4.24
N LEU A 169 -2.35 -7.05 -3.49
CA LEU A 169 -1.05 -6.65 -4.02
C LEU A 169 -0.60 -7.58 -5.16
N ARG A 170 -0.77 -8.90 -5.00
CA ARG A 170 -0.52 -9.88 -6.07
C ARG A 170 -1.36 -9.56 -7.31
N ASN A 171 -2.64 -9.27 -7.16
CA ASN A 171 -3.53 -8.97 -8.29
C ASN A 171 -3.12 -7.68 -9.01
N LEU A 172 -2.71 -6.66 -8.26
CA LEU A 172 -2.27 -5.36 -8.79
C LEU A 172 -0.91 -5.43 -9.50
N THR A 173 0.03 -6.24 -9.00
CA THR A 173 1.43 -6.24 -9.48
C THR A 173 1.76 -7.38 -10.43
N LEU A 174 1.08 -8.52 -10.32
CA LEU A 174 1.36 -9.73 -11.11
C LEU A 174 0.12 -10.26 -11.84
N GLY A 175 -1.07 -9.78 -11.47
CA GLY A 175 -2.35 -10.16 -12.08
C GLY A 175 -2.80 -9.23 -13.21
N LYS A 176 -4.12 -9.20 -13.43
CA LYS A 176 -4.78 -8.42 -14.49
C LYS A 176 -5.68 -7.30 -13.95
N ALA A 177 -5.53 -6.93 -12.68
CA ALA A 177 -6.31 -5.84 -12.07
C ALA A 177 -6.04 -4.50 -12.78
N LEU A 178 -4.78 -4.29 -13.16
CA LEU A 178 -4.31 -3.17 -13.96
C LEU A 178 -3.87 -3.63 -15.35
N GLY A 179 -4.04 -2.75 -16.34
CA GLY A 179 -3.43 -2.84 -17.66
C GLY A 179 -1.91 -2.95 -17.58
N ASP A 180 -1.29 -3.47 -18.64
CA ASP A 180 0.13 -3.87 -18.59
C ASP A 180 1.07 -2.70 -18.29
N SER A 181 0.84 -1.53 -18.89
CA SER A 181 1.66 -0.34 -18.63
C SER A 181 1.44 0.22 -17.23
N GLN A 182 0.19 0.25 -16.75
CA GLN A 182 -0.14 0.67 -15.40
C GLN A 182 0.46 -0.24 -14.34
N ARG A 183 0.38 -1.56 -14.54
CA ARG A 183 0.99 -2.57 -13.66
C ARG A 183 2.51 -2.42 -13.60
N ALA A 184 3.16 -2.27 -14.76
CA ALA A 184 4.60 -2.02 -14.82
C ALA A 184 5.01 -0.73 -14.11
N GLN A 185 4.20 0.32 -14.23
CA GLN A 185 4.43 1.60 -13.55
C GLN A 185 4.27 1.48 -12.03
N LEU A 186 3.24 0.78 -11.54
CA LEU A 186 3.06 0.50 -10.11
C LEU A 186 4.28 -0.23 -9.54
N VAL A 187 4.72 -1.31 -10.21
CA VAL A 187 5.90 -2.08 -9.81
C VAL A 187 7.16 -1.23 -9.82
N THR A 188 7.32 -0.34 -10.80
CA THR A 188 8.44 0.61 -10.85
C THR A 188 8.44 1.55 -9.64
N TRP A 189 7.29 2.12 -9.27
CA TRP A 189 7.20 3.00 -8.11
C TRP A 189 7.47 2.27 -6.81
N MET A 190 6.90 1.07 -6.63
CA MET A 190 7.11 0.21 -5.47
C MET A 190 8.60 -0.13 -5.28
N LYS A 191 9.29 -0.55 -6.34
CA LYS A 191 10.74 -0.82 -6.32
C LYS A 191 11.61 0.40 -6.02
N GLY A 192 11.08 1.60 -6.28
CA GLY A 192 11.75 2.86 -5.94
C GLY A 192 11.53 3.32 -4.50
N ASN A 193 10.92 2.50 -3.64
CA ASN A 193 10.67 2.84 -2.25
C ASN A 193 11.95 3.17 -1.46
N THR A 194 11.91 4.26 -0.70
CA THR A 194 13.03 4.72 0.13
C THR A 194 12.81 4.50 1.63
N THR A 195 11.61 4.11 2.06
CA THR A 195 11.24 4.03 3.48
C THR A 195 11.23 2.60 4.04
N GLY A 196 11.59 1.59 3.23
CA GLY A 196 11.45 0.16 3.57
C GLY A 196 12.73 -0.58 3.98
N ALA A 197 13.90 0.09 3.95
CA ALA A 197 15.20 -0.56 4.10
C ALA A 197 15.38 -1.34 5.41
N ALA A 198 14.81 -0.83 6.51
CA ALA A 198 14.88 -1.45 7.84
C ALA A 198 13.73 -2.43 8.14
N SER A 199 12.88 -2.75 7.15
CA SER A 199 11.71 -3.62 7.30
C SER A 199 11.94 -4.96 6.58
N ILE A 200 11.06 -5.34 5.64
CA ILE A 200 11.16 -6.61 4.89
C ILE A 200 12.53 -6.75 4.22
N GLN A 201 13.06 -5.68 3.62
CA GLN A 201 14.32 -5.70 2.89
C GLN A 201 15.53 -6.08 3.77
N ALA A 202 15.53 -5.67 5.05
CA ALA A 202 16.63 -5.97 5.97
C ALA A 202 16.81 -7.48 6.23
N GLY A 203 15.74 -8.26 6.07
CA GLY A 203 15.75 -9.72 6.27
C GLY A 203 16.05 -10.53 5.02
N LEU A 204 16.34 -9.90 3.87
CA LEU A 204 16.48 -10.57 2.58
C LEU A 204 17.91 -10.47 2.02
N PRO A 205 18.33 -11.40 1.13
CA PRO A 205 19.59 -11.28 0.43
C PRO A 205 19.68 -9.97 -0.36
N ALA A 206 20.86 -9.33 -0.36
CA ALA A 206 21.07 -8.05 -1.04
C ALA A 206 20.83 -8.09 -2.56
N SER A 207 20.87 -9.28 -3.17
CA SER A 207 20.58 -9.49 -4.60
C SER A 207 19.09 -9.52 -4.94
N TRP A 208 18.21 -9.60 -3.93
CA TRP A 208 16.77 -9.62 -4.16
C TRP A 208 16.22 -8.21 -4.37
N VAL A 209 15.41 -8.04 -5.41
CA VAL A 209 14.72 -6.79 -5.67
C VAL A 209 13.44 -6.75 -4.83
N VAL A 210 13.29 -5.72 -4.01
CA VAL A 210 12.12 -5.49 -3.15
C VAL A 210 11.39 -4.25 -3.63
N GLY A 211 10.05 -4.29 -3.60
CA GLY A 211 9.17 -3.15 -3.87
C GLY A 211 7.89 -3.26 -3.06
#